data_AF-A0A251TJX8-F1
#
_entry.id   AF-A0A251TJX8-F1
#
_cell.length_a   1.000
_cell.length_b   1.000
_cell.length_c   1.000
_cell.angle_alpha   90.00
_cell.angle_beta   90.00
_cell.angle_gamma   90.00
#
_symmetry.space_group_name_H-M   'P 1'
#
loop_
_entity.id
_entity.type
_entity.pdbx_description
1 polymer ?
#
loop_
_entity_poly.entity_id
_entity_poly.type
_entity_poly.pdbx_seq_one_letter_code
_entity_poly.pdbx_strand_id
1 'polypeptide(L)'
;MEVGWFDKPENSSGAIGARLSANAASVRGLVGDALAQIVQDLSSAIRGLFIAFTACWQLTFIILAMIPLASINGYVQMRFMKGFSADAKLMYEEASQKVMQLYRSKCEGPKKTGIKQGLISGTGFGILILILLYCMYAGSFYVGARFVQAGITHFTSVFRVSLL
;
A
#
# COMPACT_ATOMS: atom_id res chain seq x y z
N MET A 1 -6.66 45.50 -11.71
CA MET A 1 -5.86 44.90 -10.61
C MET A 1 -6.04 45.79 -9.42
N GLU A 2 -6.82 45.35 -8.43
CA GLU A 2 -7.08 46.11 -7.21
C GLU A 2 -5.80 46.10 -6.35
N VAL A 3 -5.12 47.24 -6.20
CA VAL A 3 -3.87 47.34 -5.42
C VAL A 3 -4.11 46.92 -3.96
N GLY A 4 -5.30 47.23 -3.41
CA GLY A 4 -5.68 46.85 -2.04
C GLY A 4 -5.86 45.33 -1.81
N TRP A 5 -5.83 44.50 -2.85
CA TRP A 5 -5.84 43.04 -2.67
C TRP A 5 -4.50 42.50 -2.15
N PHE A 6 -3.37 43.11 -2.57
CA PHE A 6 -2.01 42.74 -2.16
C PHE A 6 -1.61 43.29 -0.78
N ASP A 7 -2.35 44.29 -0.28
CA ASP A 7 -2.16 44.84 1.08
C ASP A 7 -2.69 43.88 2.17
N LYS A 8 -3.51 42.89 1.81
CA LYS A 8 -3.93 41.85 2.76
C LYS A 8 -2.74 40.96 3.12
N PRO A 9 -2.48 40.70 4.41
CA PRO A 9 -1.33 39.89 4.85
C PRO A 9 -1.33 38.47 4.26
N GLU A 10 -2.51 37.91 3.94
CA GLU A 10 -2.67 36.62 3.27
C GLU A 10 -2.28 36.62 1.78
N ASN A 11 -2.32 37.78 1.13
CA ASN A 11 -2.08 37.99 -0.30
C ASN A 11 -0.81 38.82 -0.55
N SER A 12 0.04 38.96 0.46
CA SER A 12 1.38 39.52 0.27
C SER A 12 2.13 38.74 -0.80
N SER A 13 2.95 39.43 -1.59
CA SER A 13 3.73 38.83 -2.68
C SER A 13 4.57 37.62 -2.22
N GLY A 14 5.12 37.66 -1.00
CA GLY A 14 5.85 36.55 -0.40
C GLY A 14 4.96 35.36 -0.02
N ALA A 15 3.77 35.61 0.54
CA ALA A 15 2.81 34.56 0.91
C ALA A 15 2.25 33.85 -0.32
N ILE A 16 1.98 34.59 -1.40
CA ILE A 16 1.55 34.03 -2.69
C ILE A 16 2.68 33.23 -3.33
N GLY A 17 3.91 33.75 -3.35
CA GLY A 17 5.07 33.04 -3.89
C GLY A 17 5.35 31.72 -3.15
N ALA A 18 5.26 31.72 -1.82
CA ALA A 18 5.39 30.51 -1.01
C ALA A 18 4.27 29.50 -1.29
N ARG A 19 3.00 29.96 -1.34
CA ARG A 19 1.85 29.11 -1.67
C ARG A 19 1.92 28.55 -3.07
N LEU A 20 2.30 29.36 -4.06
CA LEU A 20 2.44 28.95 -5.44
C LEU A 20 3.57 27.92 -5.60
N SER A 21 4.69 28.12 -4.91
CA SER A 21 5.80 27.15 -4.89
C SER A 21 5.39 25.84 -4.24
N ALA A 22 4.67 25.90 -3.12
CA ALA A 22 4.12 24.71 -2.46
C ALA A 22 3.11 23.98 -3.35
N ASN A 23 2.18 24.71 -3.97
CA ASN A 23 1.19 24.16 -4.90
C ASN A 23 1.87 23.56 -6.14
N ALA A 24 2.88 24.22 -6.70
CA ALA A 24 3.66 23.73 -7.83
C ALA A 24 4.42 22.44 -7.46
N ALA A 25 4.99 22.37 -6.26
CA ALA A 25 5.63 21.15 -5.75
C ALA A 25 4.61 20.01 -5.57
N SER A 26 3.43 20.28 -5.01
CA SER A 26 2.35 19.29 -4.88
C SER A 26 1.84 18.80 -6.23
N VAL A 27 1.64 19.70 -7.20
CA VAL A 27 1.23 19.34 -8.57
C VAL A 27 2.31 18.50 -9.24
N ARG A 28 3.58 18.86 -9.11
CA ARG A 28 4.69 18.06 -9.66
C ARG A 28 4.75 16.66 -9.05
N GLY A 29 4.64 16.53 -7.73
CA GLY A 29 4.66 15.22 -7.08
C GLY A 29 3.45 14.35 -7.42
N LEU A 30 2.27 14.96 -7.53
CA LEU A 30 1.02 14.23 -7.83
C LEU A 30 0.86 13.90 -9.32
N VAL A 31 1.20 14.83 -10.21
CA VAL A 31 0.96 14.67 -11.65
C VAL A 31 2.22 14.22 -12.39
N GLY A 32 3.40 14.64 -11.95
CA GLY A 32 4.66 14.19 -12.53
C GLY A 32 5.01 12.79 -12.03
N ASP A 33 5.32 12.68 -10.74
CA ASP A 33 5.90 11.44 -10.21
C ASP A 33 4.85 10.33 -10.07
N ALA A 34 3.68 10.61 -9.47
CA ALA A 34 2.69 9.56 -9.26
C ALA A 34 2.06 9.06 -10.57
N LEU A 35 1.76 9.94 -11.53
CA LEU A 35 1.25 9.52 -12.84
C LEU A 35 2.29 8.71 -13.61
N ALA A 36 3.55 9.16 -13.62
CA ALA A 36 4.63 8.42 -14.26
C ALA A 36 4.78 7.02 -13.66
N GLN A 37 4.70 6.91 -12.33
CA GLN A 37 4.75 5.62 -11.64
C GLN A 37 3.55 4.74 -12.01
N ILE A 38 2.33 5.27 -12.04
CA ILE A 38 1.13 4.51 -12.46
C ILE A 38 1.27 4.02 -13.90
N VAL A 39 1.75 4.88 -14.81
CA VAL A 39 1.95 4.50 -16.22
C VAL A 39 3.04 3.43 -16.35
N GLN A 40 4.12 3.55 -15.58
CA GLN A 40 5.19 2.56 -15.54
C GLN A 40 4.69 1.21 -15.01
N ASP A 41 3.96 1.20 -13.91
CA ASP A 41 3.38 0.01 -13.29
C ASP A 41 2.39 -0.68 -14.22
N LEU A 42 1.51 0.10 -14.86
CA LEU A 42 0.55 -0.42 -15.84
C LEU A 42 1.27 -1.01 -17.07
N SER A 43 2.27 -0.30 -17.58
CA SER A 43 3.08 -0.79 -18.71
C SER A 43 3.83 -2.07 -18.37
N SER A 44 4.37 -2.17 -17.15
CA SER A 44 5.04 -3.36 -16.65
C SER A 44 4.06 -4.53 -16.51
N ALA A 45 2.88 -4.28 -15.95
CA ALA A 45 1.83 -5.29 -15.79
C ALA A 45 1.36 -5.85 -17.14
N ILE A 46 1.13 -4.98 -18.14
CA ILE A 46 0.72 -5.42 -19.49
C ILE A 46 1.79 -6.30 -20.13
N ARG A 47 3.06 -5.88 -20.07
CA ARG A 47 4.18 -6.68 -20.62
C ARG A 47 4.32 -8.02 -19.91
N GLY A 48 4.24 -8.03 -18.58
CA GLY A 48 4.32 -9.25 -17.79
C GLY A 48 3.19 -10.22 -18.13
N LEU A 49 1.96 -9.70 -18.25
CA LEU A 49 0.80 -10.51 -18.62
C LEU A 49 0.96 -11.13 -20.02
N PHE A 50 1.44 -10.35 -20.99
CA PHE A 50 1.70 -10.85 -22.34
C PHE A 50 2.73 -12.00 -22.34
N ILE A 51 3.86 -11.82 -21.65
CA ILE A 51 4.90 -12.86 -21.57
C ILE A 51 4.36 -14.11 -20.84
N ALA A 52 3.59 -13.94 -19.75
CA ALA A 52 3.00 -15.05 -19.01
C ALA A 52 2.05 -15.90 -19.89
N PHE A 53 1.15 -15.23 -20.63
CA PHE A 53 0.24 -15.91 -21.56
C PHE A 53 0.98 -16.65 -22.68
N THR A 54 2.04 -16.07 -23.23
CA THR A 54 2.84 -16.75 -24.27
C THR A 54 3.61 -17.97 -23.75
N ALA A 55 4.00 -17.97 -22.47
CA ALA A 55 4.75 -19.08 -21.88
C ALA A 55 3.85 -20.26 -21.49
N CYS A 56 2.77 -20.01 -20.74
CA CYS A 56 1.77 -21.01 -20.39
C CYS A 56 0.45 -20.36 -19.95
N TRP A 57 -0.55 -20.41 -20.81
CA TRP A 57 -1.88 -19.84 -20.53
C TRP A 57 -2.61 -20.53 -19.36
N GLN A 58 -2.48 -21.86 -19.21
CA GLN A 58 -3.15 -22.62 -18.15
C GLN A 58 -2.63 -22.26 -16.75
N LEU A 59 -1.31 -22.13 -16.60
CA LEU A 59 -0.70 -21.72 -15.33
C LEU A 59 -1.00 -20.24 -15.04
N THR A 60 -1.00 -19.39 -16.07
CA THR A 60 -1.32 -17.96 -15.95
C THR A 60 -2.73 -17.73 -15.39
N PHE A 61 -3.74 -18.48 -15.85
CA PHE A 61 -5.10 -18.37 -15.29
C PHE A 61 -5.19 -18.76 -13.81
N ILE A 62 -4.43 -19.78 -13.39
CA ILE A 62 -4.40 -20.22 -11.99
C ILE A 62 -3.77 -19.15 -11.11
N ILE A 63 -2.67 -18.54 -11.56
CA ILE A 63 -2.01 -17.43 -10.84
C ILE A 63 -2.91 -16.19 -10.83
N LEU A 64 -3.59 -15.88 -11.94
CA LEU A 64 -4.53 -14.76 -12.02
C LEU A 64 -5.71 -14.93 -11.04
N ALA A 65 -6.21 -16.16 -10.86
CA ALA A 65 -7.22 -16.48 -9.86
C ALA A 65 -6.72 -16.35 -8.41
N MET A 66 -5.41 -16.46 -8.18
CA MET A 66 -4.79 -16.22 -6.87
C MET A 66 -4.66 -14.71 -6.55
N ILE A 67 -4.57 -13.83 -7.55
CA ILE A 67 -4.48 -12.37 -7.34
C ILE A 67 -5.63 -11.78 -6.50
N PRO A 68 -6.93 -12.08 -6.74
CA PRO A 68 -8.00 -11.55 -5.90
C PRO A 68 -7.92 -12.07 -4.46
N LEU A 69 -7.46 -13.31 -4.24
CA LEU A 69 -7.22 -13.82 -2.89
C LEU A 69 -6.13 -13.01 -2.17
N ALA A 70 -5.01 -12.70 -2.83
CA ALA A 70 -3.99 -11.80 -2.27
C ALA A 70 -4.55 -10.40 -2.02
N SER A 71 -5.39 -9.90 -2.93
CA SER A 71 -5.97 -8.55 -2.86
C SER A 71 -6.94 -8.38 -1.69
N ILE A 72 -7.76 -9.39 -1.39
CA ILE A 72 -8.66 -9.38 -0.22
C ILE A 72 -7.85 -9.33 1.07
N ASN A 73 -6.78 -10.12 1.17
CA ASN A 73 -5.88 -10.10 2.32
C ASN A 73 -5.23 -8.73 2.51
N GLY A 74 -4.69 -8.14 1.43
CA GLY A 74 -4.12 -6.79 1.46
C GLY A 74 -5.15 -5.70 1.80
N TYR A 75 -6.39 -5.83 1.32
CA TYR A 75 -7.47 -4.89 1.64
C TYR A 75 -7.85 -4.93 3.12
N VAL A 76 -8.00 -6.13 3.69
CA VAL A 76 -8.25 -6.32 5.13
C VAL A 76 -7.10 -5.67 5.93
N GLN A 77 -5.85 -5.87 5.53
CA GLN A 77 -4.69 -5.25 6.17
C GLN A 77 -4.72 -3.72 6.10
N MET A 78 -5.02 -3.13 4.95
CA MET A 78 -5.15 -1.67 4.81
C MET A 78 -6.28 -1.11 5.67
N ARG A 79 -7.39 -1.84 5.81
CA ARG A 79 -8.50 -1.47 6.70
C ARG A 79 -8.09 -1.49 8.16
N PHE A 80 -7.35 -2.50 8.60
CA PHE A 80 -6.81 -2.58 9.96
C PHE A 80 -5.85 -1.42 10.27
N MET A 81 -4.96 -1.09 9.35
CA MET A 81 -3.97 -0.03 9.55
C MET A 81 -4.62 1.36 9.57
N LYS A 82 -5.56 1.62 8.66
CA LYS A 82 -6.35 2.87 8.65
C LYS A 82 -7.25 2.99 9.88
N GLY A 83 -7.81 1.89 10.36
CA GLY A 83 -8.61 1.86 11.59
C GLY A 83 -7.81 2.30 12.82
N PHE A 84 -6.59 1.78 12.98
CA PHE A 84 -5.70 2.17 14.08
C PHE A 84 -5.27 3.64 14.00
N SER A 85 -4.97 4.14 12.79
CA SER A 85 -4.62 5.55 12.59
C SER A 85 -5.79 6.51 12.83
N ALA A 86 -7.03 6.10 12.49
CA ALA A 86 -8.22 6.90 12.75
C ALA A 86 -8.52 6.98 14.25
N ASP A 87 -8.43 5.86 14.96
CA ASP A 87 -8.64 5.79 16.41
C ASP A 87 -7.59 6.61 17.16
N ALA A 88 -6.31 6.51 16.75
CA ALA A 88 -5.24 7.35 17.27
C ALA A 88 -5.53 8.86 17.05
N LYS A 89 -5.98 9.25 15.87
CA LYS A 89 -6.27 10.65 15.55
C LYS A 89 -7.43 11.21 16.39
N LEU A 90 -8.49 10.42 16.59
CA LEU A 90 -9.62 10.80 17.46
C LEU A 90 -9.17 10.97 18.92
N MET A 91 -8.34 10.05 19.44
CA MET A 91 -7.76 10.17 20.79
C MET A 91 -6.89 11.42 20.95
N TYR A 92 -6.15 11.84 19.91
CA TYR A 92 -5.36 13.07 19.93
C TYR A 92 -6.23 14.34 19.87
N GLU A 93 -7.31 14.36 19.08
CA GLU A 93 -8.22 15.51 19.03
C GLU A 93 -8.98 15.69 20.36
N GLU A 94 -9.52 14.63 20.95
CA GLU A 94 -10.21 14.71 22.25
C GLU A 94 -9.26 15.09 23.39
N ALA A 95 -8.01 14.58 23.36
CA ALA A 95 -6.98 14.95 24.32
C ALA A 95 -6.60 16.43 24.24
N SER A 96 -6.51 16.98 23.02
CA SER A 96 -6.13 18.37 22.77
C SER A 96 -7.12 19.37 23.37
N GLN A 97 -8.41 19.02 23.43
CA GLN A 97 -9.44 19.93 23.91
C GLN A 97 -9.67 19.91 25.43
N LYS A 98 -9.36 18.83 26.15
CA LYS A 98 -9.75 18.73 27.57
C LYS A 98 -8.62 18.57 28.59
N VAL A 99 -7.45 18.00 28.27
CA VAL A 99 -6.61 17.42 29.31
C VAL A 99 -5.14 17.39 28.87
N MET A 100 -4.34 18.43 29.15
CA MET A 100 -2.86 18.34 29.00
C MET A 100 -2.14 18.06 30.33
N GLN A 101 -2.79 18.30 31.48
CA GLN A 101 -2.22 18.08 32.81
C GLN A 101 -2.73 16.81 33.53
N LEU A 102 -4.02 16.44 33.40
CA LEU A 102 -4.52 15.11 33.83
C LEU A 102 -3.97 13.96 32.93
N TYR A 103 -3.32 14.33 31.82
CA TYR A 103 -2.89 13.49 30.70
C TYR A 103 -1.75 12.51 31.06
N ARG A 104 -0.74 12.96 31.80
CA ARG A 104 0.42 12.11 32.13
C ARG A 104 0.07 10.95 33.06
N SER A 105 -0.82 11.17 34.02
CA SER A 105 -1.18 10.18 35.04
C SER A 105 -2.07 9.05 34.49
N LYS A 106 -3.00 9.37 33.57
CA LYS A 106 -3.91 8.36 32.99
C LYS A 106 -3.36 7.63 31.76
N CYS A 107 -2.33 8.15 31.09
CA CYS A 107 -1.83 7.56 29.84
C CYS A 107 -0.91 6.34 30.02
N GLU A 108 -0.43 6.00 31.21
CA GLU A 108 0.47 4.83 31.38
C GLU A 108 -0.21 3.48 31.07
N GLY A 109 -1.46 3.30 31.50
CA GLY A 109 -2.25 2.10 31.20
C GLY A 109 -2.52 1.95 29.69
N PRO A 110 -3.14 2.95 29.03
CA PRO A 110 -3.36 2.96 27.59
C PRO A 110 -2.06 2.86 26.78
N LYS A 111 -0.97 3.47 27.23
CA LYS A 111 0.35 3.37 26.56
C LYS A 111 0.90 1.94 26.62
N LYS A 112 0.85 1.25 27.77
CA LYS A 112 1.28 -0.15 27.87
C LYS A 112 0.37 -1.10 27.07
N THR A 113 -0.95 -0.89 27.11
CA THR A 113 -1.90 -1.68 26.31
C THR A 113 -1.69 -1.44 24.81
N GLY A 114 -1.51 -0.19 24.39
CA GLY A 114 -1.21 0.17 23.00
C GLY A 114 0.12 -0.41 22.51
N ILE A 115 1.17 -0.44 23.34
CA ILE A 115 2.44 -1.11 22.99
C ILE A 115 2.24 -2.62 22.84
N LYS A 116 1.55 -3.28 23.77
CA LYS A 116 1.29 -4.72 23.68
C LYS A 116 0.41 -5.07 22.48
N GLN A 117 -0.65 -4.30 22.25
CA GLN A 117 -1.55 -4.49 21.13
C GLN A 117 -0.87 -4.18 19.79
N GLY A 118 -0.02 -3.15 19.74
CA GLY A 118 0.82 -2.83 18.58
C GLY A 118 1.82 -3.94 18.27
N LEU A 119 2.45 -4.54 19.29
CA LEU A 119 3.38 -5.65 19.11
C LEU A 119 2.66 -6.92 18.64
N ILE A 120 1.51 -7.26 19.24
CA ILE A 120 0.73 -8.45 18.88
C ILE A 120 0.14 -8.30 17.48
N SER A 121 -0.43 -7.14 17.16
CA SER A 121 -0.96 -6.86 15.83
C SER A 121 0.18 -6.85 14.81
N GLY A 122 1.26 -6.11 15.05
CA GLY A 122 2.39 -6.03 14.12
C GLY A 122 3.05 -7.38 13.82
N THR A 123 3.30 -8.20 14.86
CA THR A 123 3.89 -9.54 14.67
C THR A 123 2.89 -10.49 14.00
N GLY A 124 1.61 -10.47 14.38
CA GLY A 124 0.57 -11.26 13.74
C GLY A 124 0.38 -10.90 12.25
N PHE A 125 0.38 -9.62 11.92
CA PHE A 125 0.29 -9.14 10.53
C PHE A 125 1.50 -9.56 9.70
N GLY A 126 2.72 -9.40 10.24
CA GLY A 126 3.95 -9.77 9.54
C GLY A 126 4.07 -11.28 9.29
N ILE A 127 3.70 -12.10 10.27
CA ILE A 127 3.74 -13.57 10.14
C ILE A 127 2.68 -14.04 9.15
N LEU A 128 1.46 -13.50 9.23
CA LEU A 128 0.37 -13.89 8.32
C LEU A 128 0.71 -13.55 6.87
N ILE A 129 1.32 -12.38 6.60
CA ILE A 129 1.67 -12.00 5.24
C ILE A 129 2.80 -12.85 4.66
N LEU A 130 3.81 -13.19 5.48
CA LEU A 130 4.88 -14.09 5.08
C LEU A 130 4.31 -15.47 4.72
N ILE A 131 3.51 -16.06 5.61
CA ILE A 131 2.92 -17.39 5.40
C ILE A 131 2.02 -17.43 4.16
N LEU A 132 1.13 -16.46 3.98
CA LEU A 132 0.23 -16.45 2.82
C LEU A 132 1.00 -16.31 1.51
N LEU A 133 2.00 -15.42 1.46
CA LEU A 133 2.82 -15.24 0.26
C LEU A 133 3.56 -16.53 -0.10
N TYR A 134 4.22 -17.16 0.86
CA TYR A 134 4.93 -18.41 0.63
C TYR A 134 4.01 -19.56 0.25
N CYS A 135 2.82 -19.66 0.85
CA CYS A 135 1.83 -20.67 0.48
C CYS A 135 1.33 -20.49 -0.96
N MET A 136 1.11 -19.25 -1.41
CA MET A 136 0.68 -18.95 -2.78
C MET A 136 1.79 -19.28 -3.78
N TYR A 137 3.05 -18.90 -3.51
CA TYR A 137 4.18 -19.29 -4.34
C TYR A 137 4.37 -20.80 -4.38
N ALA A 138 4.37 -21.48 -3.23
CA ALA A 138 4.50 -22.93 -3.17
C ALA A 138 3.39 -23.63 -3.96
N GLY A 139 2.14 -23.16 -3.85
CA GLY A 139 1.02 -23.67 -4.64
C GLY A 139 1.23 -23.52 -6.15
N SER A 140 1.69 -22.35 -6.60
CA SER A 140 1.96 -22.10 -8.01
C SER A 140 3.05 -23.02 -8.59
N PHE A 141 4.15 -23.24 -7.85
CA PHE A 141 5.21 -24.16 -8.24
C PHE A 141 4.77 -25.62 -8.18
N TYR A 142 3.96 -26.00 -7.19
CA TYR A 142 3.41 -27.35 -7.10
C TYR A 142 2.52 -27.68 -8.30
N VAL A 143 1.61 -26.79 -8.68
CA VAL A 143 0.77 -26.93 -9.87
C VAL A 143 1.63 -26.95 -11.14
N GLY A 144 2.61 -26.04 -11.24
CA GLY A 144 3.57 -26.02 -12.35
C GLY A 144 4.33 -27.34 -12.49
N ALA A 145 4.81 -27.92 -11.39
CA ALA A 145 5.50 -29.21 -11.39
C ALA A 145 4.59 -30.35 -11.86
N ARG A 146 3.32 -30.36 -11.47
CA ARG A 146 2.33 -31.34 -11.95
C ARG A 146 2.07 -31.22 -13.45
N PHE A 147 2.03 -30.01 -14.00
CA PHE A 147 1.90 -29.79 -15.45
C PHE A 147 3.13 -30.22 -16.24
N VAL A 148 4.32 -30.08 -15.67
CA VAL A 148 5.56 -30.62 -16.26
C VAL A 148 5.54 -32.15 -16.24
N GLN A 149 5.11 -32.78 -15.13
CA GLN A 149 4.97 -34.24 -15.05
C GLN A 149 3.92 -34.80 -16.02
N ALA A 150 2.85 -34.04 -16.28
CA ALA A 150 1.81 -34.41 -17.24
C ALA A 150 2.20 -34.17 -18.72
N GLY A 151 3.39 -33.65 -18.99
CA GLY A 151 3.86 -33.35 -20.36
C GLY A 151 3.16 -32.17 -21.02
N ILE A 152 2.41 -31.36 -20.26
CA ILE A 152 1.61 -30.25 -20.79
C ILE A 152 2.48 -29.01 -21.02
N THR A 153 3.53 -28.83 -20.20
CA THR A 153 4.40 -27.64 -20.23
C THR A 153 5.86 -28.01 -19.96
N HIS A 154 6.80 -27.19 -20.43
CA HIS A 154 8.22 -27.34 -20.09
C HIS A 154 8.57 -26.58 -18.81
N PHE A 155 9.58 -27.06 -18.07
CA PHE A 155 10.05 -26.42 -16.83
C PHE A 155 10.38 -24.93 -17.03
N THR A 156 11.02 -24.59 -18.14
CA THR A 156 11.37 -23.20 -18.48
C THR A 156 10.15 -22.28 -18.57
N SER A 157 9.02 -22.78 -19.06
CA SER A 157 7.78 -21.99 -19.15
C SER A 157 7.18 -21.72 -17.78
N VAL A 158 7.24 -22.68 -16.86
CA VAL A 158 6.81 -22.51 -15.47
C VAL A 158 7.63 -21.40 -14.79
N PHE A 159 8.95 -21.43 -14.94
CA PHE A 159 9.82 -20.40 -14.36
C PHE A 159 9.57 -19.02 -14.97
N ARG A 160 9.37 -18.93 -16.30
CA ARG A 160 9.05 -17.66 -16.96
C ARG A 160 7.74 -17.04 -16.46
N VAL A 161 6.75 -17.86 -16.14
CA VAL A 161 5.46 -17.39 -15.60
C VAL A 161 5.57 -17.00 -14.12
N SER A 162 6.33 -17.75 -13.32
CA SER A 162 6.45 -17.51 -11.87
C SER A 162 7.46 -16.42 -11.46
N LEU A 163 8.40 -16.06 -12.34
CA LEU A 163 9.41 -15.00 -12.10
C LEU A 163 9.00 -13.61 -12.61
N LEU A 164 7.85 -13.50 -13.29
CA LEU A 164 7.21 -12.23 -13.65
C LEU A 164 6.35 -11.72 -12.50
#